data_AF-A0A416MFR8-F1
#
_entry.id   AF-A0A416MFR8-F1
#
_cell.length_a   1.000
_cell.length_b   1.000
_cell.length_c   1.000
_cell.angle_alpha   90.00
_cell.angle_beta   90.00
_cell.angle_gamma   90.00
#
_symmetry.space_group_name_H-M   'P 1'
#
loop_
_entity.id
_entity.type
_entity.pdbx_description
1 polymer ?
#
loop_
_entity_poly.entity_id
_entity_poly.type
_entity_poly.pdbx_seq_one_letter_code
_entity_poly.pdbx_strand_id
1 'polypeptide(L)'
;MEKIRIDLVRLKTEEDALKRFGRLKGMPADYNSELEELHGILQAWDKPLKIEIVIGGNIGPFTKLMEMLENVRTTNNNLLFVVIMYMA
;
A
#
# COMPACT_ATOMS: atom_id res chain seq x y z
N MET A 1 -10.74 10.48 -9.45
CA MET A 1 -9.96 9.32 -8.97
C MET A 1 -10.15 9.24 -7.47
N GLU A 2 -10.52 8.07 -6.95
CA GLU A 2 -10.61 7.84 -5.50
C GLU A 2 -9.22 8.01 -4.88
N LYS A 3 -9.15 8.54 -3.65
CA LYS A 3 -7.90 8.81 -2.96
C LYS A 3 -7.97 8.25 -1.55
N ILE A 4 -6.92 7.53 -1.17
CA ILE A 4 -6.73 6.99 0.16
C ILE A 4 -5.38 7.43 0.71
N ARG A 5 -5.28 7.49 2.05
CA ARG A 5 -4.03 7.76 2.77
C ARG A 5 -3.76 6.62 3.73
N ILE A 6 -2.59 6.00 3.59
CA ILE A 6 -2.08 4.94 4.45
C ILE A 6 -0.94 5.54 5.26
N ASP A 7 -1.13 5.61 6.57
CA ASP A 7 -0.13 6.15 7.50
C ASP A 7 0.71 5.02 8.10
N LEU A 8 1.99 4.97 7.72
CA LEU A 8 2.98 4.01 8.20
C LEU A 8 3.88 4.61 9.30
N VAL A 9 3.78 5.91 9.60
CA VAL A 9 4.73 6.65 10.45
C VAL A 9 4.85 6.04 11.85
N ARG A 10 3.75 5.51 12.39
CA ARG A 10 3.68 4.92 13.74
C ARG A 10 3.73 3.38 13.74
N LEU A 11 3.78 2.76 12.56
CA LEU A 11 3.78 1.31 12.46
C LEU A 11 5.20 0.79 12.62
N LYS A 12 5.33 -0.42 13.16
CA LYS A 12 6.64 -1.04 13.44
C LYS A 12 6.91 -2.27 12.59
N THR A 13 5.86 -2.86 12.01
CA THR A 13 5.94 -4.14 11.30
C THR A 13 5.22 -4.06 9.95
N GLU A 14 5.68 -4.87 9.01
CA GLU A 14 5.03 -5.04 7.71
C GLU A 14 3.58 -5.51 7.84
N GLU A 15 3.30 -6.44 8.75
CA GLU A 15 1.94 -6.95 9.01
C GLU A 15 0.97 -5.83 9.41
N ASP A 16 1.39 -4.92 10.29
CA ASP A 16 0.56 -3.77 10.69
C ASP A 16 0.27 -2.84 9.51
N ALA A 17 1.22 -2.71 8.58
CA ALA A 17 1.04 -1.93 7.36
C ALA A 17 0.06 -2.62 6.40
N LEU A 18 0.20 -3.94 6.19
CA LEU A 18 -0.69 -4.72 5.33
C LEU A 18 -2.15 -4.65 5.81
N LYS A 19 -2.40 -4.71 7.12
CA LYS A 19 -3.74 -4.52 7.71
C LYS A 19 -4.39 -3.18 7.36
N ARG A 20 -3.61 -2.13 7.01
CA ARG A 20 -4.16 -0.85 6.57
C ARG A 20 -4.81 -0.95 5.19
N PHE A 21 -4.31 -1.83 4.33
CA PHE A 21 -4.89 -2.09 3.02
C PHE A 21 -6.22 -2.83 3.11
N GLY A 22 -6.48 -3.62 4.16
CA GLY A 22 -7.81 -4.23 4.35
C GLY A 22 -8.97 -3.23 4.50
N ARG A 23 -8.66 -1.94 4.73
CA ARG A 23 -9.68 -0.87 4.85
C ARG A 23 -10.03 -0.23 3.52
N LEU A 24 -9.41 -0.66 2.41
CA LEU A 24 -9.67 -0.06 1.11
C LEU A 24 -11.03 -0.51 0.61
N LYS A 25 -11.80 0.45 0.11
CA LYS A 25 -13.07 0.14 -0.54
C LYS A 25 -12.79 -0.74 -1.77
N GLY A 26 -13.43 -1.90 -1.82
CA GLY A 26 -13.22 -2.89 -2.89
C GLY A 26 -12.25 -4.01 -2.54
N MET A 27 -11.68 -4.01 -1.33
CA MET A 27 -10.92 -5.17 -0.84
C MET A 27 -11.82 -6.38 -0.58
N PRO A 28 -11.33 -7.61 -0.82
CA PRO A 28 -11.99 -8.83 -0.38
C PRO A 28 -12.23 -8.83 1.13
N ALA A 29 -13.38 -9.36 1.56
CA ALA A 29 -13.76 -9.42 2.98
C ALA A 29 -12.88 -10.40 3.77
N ASP A 30 -12.27 -11.36 3.09
CA ASP A 30 -11.39 -12.41 3.57
C ASP A 30 -9.91 -12.09 3.35
N TYR A 31 -9.55 -10.83 3.07
CA TYR A 31 -8.16 -10.39 2.95
C TYR A 31 -7.36 -10.71 4.24
N ASN A 32 -6.30 -11.51 4.10
CA ASN A 32 -5.53 -12.07 5.21
C ASN A 32 -4.34 -11.21 5.63
N SER A 33 -4.16 -10.03 5.03
CA SER A 33 -3.02 -9.15 5.32
C SER A 33 -1.67 -9.78 4.96
N GLU A 34 -1.63 -10.58 3.89
CA GLU A 34 -0.40 -11.12 3.31
C GLU A 34 0.11 -10.28 2.13
N LEU A 35 1.43 -10.23 1.95
CA LEU A 35 2.07 -9.40 0.92
C LEU A 35 1.72 -9.89 -0.50
N GLU A 36 1.78 -11.21 -0.73
CA GLU A 36 1.47 -11.83 -2.02
C GLU A 36 -0.02 -11.67 -2.39
N GLU A 37 -0.90 -11.81 -1.40
CA GLU A 37 -2.33 -11.58 -1.60
C GLU A 37 -2.60 -10.10 -1.96
N LEU A 38 -2.00 -9.16 -1.23
CA LEU A 38 -2.10 -7.74 -1.54
C LEU A 38 -1.59 -7.44 -2.96
N HIS A 39 -0.46 -8.03 -3.33
CA HIS A 39 0.11 -7.88 -4.66
C HIS A 39 -0.88 -8.32 -5.75
N GLY A 40 -1.44 -9.53 -5.64
CA GLY A 40 -2.43 -10.03 -6.61
C GLY A 40 -3.67 -9.15 -6.71
N ILE A 41 -4.18 -8.67 -5.58
CA ILE A 41 -5.35 -7.77 -5.54
C ILE A 41 -5.04 -6.43 -6.24
N LEU A 42 -3.91 -5.81 -5.91
CA LEU A 42 -3.54 -4.52 -6.49
C LEU A 42 -3.18 -4.65 -7.98
N GLN A 43 -2.57 -5.76 -8.39
CA GLN A 43 -2.27 -6.02 -9.79
C GLN A 43 -3.55 -6.17 -10.63
N ALA A 44 -4.57 -6.81 -10.09
CA ALA A 44 -5.88 -6.99 -10.75
C ALA A 44 -6.82 -5.77 -10.61
N TRP A 45 -6.40 -4.70 -9.93
CA TRP A 45 -7.27 -3.58 -9.62
C TRP A 45 -7.74 -2.81 -10.87
N ASP A 46 -9.04 -2.74 -11.08
CA ASP A 46 -9.67 -2.29 -12.32
C ASP A 46 -10.12 -0.82 -12.31
N LYS A 47 -10.12 -0.18 -11.13
CA LYS A 47 -10.61 1.20 -10.94
C LYS A 47 -9.50 2.19 -10.64
N PRO A 48 -9.52 3.41 -11.21
CA PRO A 48 -8.55 4.43 -10.88
C PRO A 48 -8.52 4.75 -9.38
N LEU A 49 -7.37 4.55 -8.74
CA LEU A 49 -7.15 4.76 -7.31
C LEU A 49 -5.79 5.42 -7.06
N LYS A 50 -5.80 6.47 -6.24
CA LYS A 50 -4.60 7.12 -5.73
C LYS A 50 -4.32 6.67 -4.30
N ILE A 51 -3.14 6.10 -4.08
CA ILE A 51 -2.68 5.61 -2.78
C ILE A 51 -1.55 6.51 -2.27
N GLU A 52 -1.84 7.33 -1.26
CA GLU A 52 -0.82 8.12 -0.56
C GLU A 52 -0.26 7.33 0.62
N ILE A 53 1.04 7.00 0.55
CA ILE A 53 1.74 6.26 1.58
C ILE A 53 2.61 7.24 2.35
N VAL A 54 2.31 7.36 3.64
CA VAL A 54 3.00 8.29 4.52
C VAL A 54 4.01 7.51 5.34
N ILE A 55 5.28 7.85 5.18
CA ILE A 55 6.38 7.19 5.85
C ILE A 55 7.14 8.17 6.75
N GLY A 56 7.67 7.66 7.86
CA GLY A 56 8.64 8.38 8.67
C GLY A 56 10.08 8.12 8.18
N GLY A 57 11.07 8.61 8.92
CA GLY A 57 12.48 8.43 8.57
C GLY A 57 13.00 6.99 8.60
N ASN A 58 12.27 6.04 9.22
CA ASN A 58 12.64 4.63 9.23
C ASN A 58 11.73 3.81 8.30
N ILE A 59 12.27 3.44 7.14
CA ILE A 59 11.58 2.64 6.11
C ILE A 59 11.89 1.14 6.26
N GLY A 60 12.94 0.77 7.00
CA GLY A 60 13.46 -0.61 7.04
C GLY A 60 12.41 -1.72 7.22
N PRO A 61 11.43 -1.58 8.14
CA PRO A 61 10.37 -2.56 8.32
C PRO A 61 9.41 -2.73 7.14
N PHE A 62 9.43 -1.83 6.17
CA PHE A 62 8.49 -1.75 5.05
C PHE A 62 9.16 -1.92 3.68
N THR A 63 10.45 -2.25 3.61
CA THR A 63 11.18 -2.29 2.33
C THR A 63 10.51 -3.22 1.31
N LYS A 64 10.12 -4.43 1.69
CA LYS A 64 9.46 -5.39 0.78
C LYS A 64 8.09 -4.88 0.31
N LEU A 65 7.30 -4.32 1.23
CA LEU A 65 6.07 -3.63 0.88
C LEU A 65 6.32 -2.52 -0.17
N MET A 66 7.33 -1.67 0.03
CA MET A 66 7.67 -0.60 -0.92
C MET A 66 8.11 -1.14 -2.29
N GLU A 67 8.92 -2.20 -2.31
CA GLU A 67 9.35 -2.87 -3.55
C GLU A 67 8.15 -3.46 -4.31
N MET A 68 7.23 -4.13 -3.62
CA MET A 68 6.01 -4.68 -4.22
C MET A 68 5.12 -3.56 -4.80
N LEU A 69 4.95 -2.45 -4.08
CA LEU A 69 4.13 -1.34 -4.55
C LEU A 69 4.73 -0.67 -5.80
N GLU A 70 6.05 -0.56 -5.87
CA GLU A 70 6.72 -0.09 -7.09
C GLU A 70 6.56 -1.10 -8.25
N ASN A 71 6.60 -2.41 -7.97
CA ASN A 71 6.29 -3.42 -8.99
C ASN A 71 4.87 -3.27 -9.55
N VAL A 72 3.87 -3.14 -8.66
CA VAL A 72 2.47 -2.90 -9.05
C VAL A 72 2.35 -1.61 -9.86
N ARG A 73 3.02 -0.53 -9.44
CA ARG A 73 3.00 0.75 -10.16
C ARG A 73 3.43 0.60 -11.63
N THR A 74 4.40 -0.27 -11.90
CA THR A 74 4.88 -0.50 -13.28
C THR A 74 3.98 -1.41 -14.10
N THR A 75 3.06 -2.15 -13.48
CA THR A 75 2.22 -3.16 -14.13
C THR A 75 0.74 -2.80 -14.14
N ASN A 76 0.28 -1.87 -13.30
CA ASN A 76 -1.10 -1.40 -13.23
C ASN A 76 -1.23 0.12 -13.30
N ASN A 77 -1.65 0.62 -14.46
CA ASN A 77 -1.83 2.05 -14.74
C ASN A 77 -3.05 2.68 -14.05
N ASN A 78 -3.94 1.89 -13.46
CA ASN A 78 -5.07 2.41 -12.68
C ASN A 78 -4.63 2.90 -11.29
N LEU A 79 -3.44 2.52 -10.84
CA LEU A 79 -2.95 2.82 -9.51
C LEU A 79 -1.88 3.92 -9.55
N LEU A 80 -2.15 5.01 -8.85
CA LEU A 80 -1.17 6.07 -8.61
C LEU A 80 -0.67 6.03 -7.17
N PHE A 81 0.55 5.55 -6.97
CA PHE A 81 1.22 5.60 -5.67
C PHE A 81 1.95 6.93 -5.49
N VAL A 82 1.77 7.53 -4.32
CA VAL A 82 2.49 8.75 -3.92
C VAL A 82 3.07 8.54 -2.53
N VAL A 83 4.39 8.63 -2.41
CA VAL A 83 5.08 8.51 -1.13
C VAL A 83 5.29 9.90 -0.54
N ILE A 84 4.81 10.10 0.69
CA ILE A 84 4.97 11.33 1.47
C ILE A 84 5.88 11.01 2.65
N MET A 85 7.10 11.53 2.62
CA MET A 85 8.07 11.33 3.69
C MET A 85 8.03 12.51 4.66
N TYR A 86 7.77 12.25 5.95
CA TYR A 86 7.99 13.24 7.00
C TYR A 86 9.43 13.16 7.48
N MET A 87 10.22 14.17 7.09
CA MET A 87 11.50 14.47 7.73
C MET A 87 11.18 15.22 9.01
N ALA A 88 11.41 14.59 10.16
CA ALA A 88 11.34 15.27 11.46
C ALA A 88 12.53 16.21 11.63
#